data_AF-A0A2M4BNJ0-F1
#
_entry.id   AF-A0A2M4BNJ0-F1
#
_cell.length_a   1.000
_cell.length_b   1.000
_cell.length_c   1.000
_cell.angle_alpha   90.00
_cell.angle_beta   90.00
_cell.angle_gamma   90.00
#
_symmetry.space_group_name_H-M   'P 1'
#
loop_
_entity.id
_entity.type
_entity.pdbx_description
1 polymer ?
#
loop_
_entity_poly.entity_id
_entity_poly.type
_entity_poly.pdbx_seq_one_letter_code
_entity_poly.pdbx_strand_id
1 'polypeptide(L)'
;TTCTPRSTRVRSAPPPPAYRVNSAVKCCLPSSFRFCRTSKAAKRRNREVTMIGSSVRVVARRRPQAAVLVSRITLGTRRGHGTAAAAAARTPPPHRPVMAGETVRFLEPQNNQTFIDMTFGAGGHSRALLEAAPGATIVALDRDPHAHRLACEMATEYPGRILPVLGRFSELPALLRTLPEGYGRQRFIDGIIFDFGCSSMQFDEAARGFSIAHDGPLDMRMDKDRCPEQLSAAEVLARVQEQDLARILKVYGEEKQAKKIARAIVNARFTVKRIETTAELASIVAHCLSGNQGNEMAGPGSVGGNSFEYRQDKLRRPAHVATKTFQALRIFVNNELNEINYGMVLARHLLRTGGKLVTIAFHSLEDTIVKRHLTGHVVDDVASRVPLQFISHTLAHETDTMQQMMKPNWRQLTKHVVVPSEAEVSANPRSRSAKLRAAVRLS
;
A
#
# COMPACT_ATOMS: atom_id res chain seq x y z
N THR A 1 -24.76 -78.04 13.12
CA THR A 1 -25.90 -77.33 13.72
C THR A 1 -25.37 -76.34 14.73
N THR A 2 -25.41 -75.07 14.37
CA THR A 2 -24.96 -73.90 15.12
C THR A 2 -26.04 -73.41 16.09
N CYS A 3 -25.66 -72.93 17.28
CA CYS A 3 -26.41 -71.88 18.00
C CYS A 3 -25.55 -71.14 19.04
N THR A 4 -25.87 -69.86 19.17
CA THR A 4 -25.18 -68.70 19.76
C THR A 4 -25.19 -68.59 21.30
N PRO A 5 -24.52 -67.58 21.92
CA PRO A 5 -25.24 -66.33 22.23
C PRO A 5 -24.46 -64.98 22.14
N ARG A 6 -25.23 -63.96 21.74
CA ARG A 6 -25.26 -62.50 22.09
C ARG A 6 -23.98 -61.65 22.17
N SER A 7 -23.86 -60.75 21.20
CA SER A 7 -23.04 -59.53 21.21
C SER A 7 -23.86 -58.31 21.67
N THR A 8 -23.32 -57.54 22.61
CA THR A 8 -23.77 -56.21 23.05
C THR A 8 -23.40 -55.14 22.01
N ARG A 9 -24.40 -54.47 21.42
CA ARG A 9 -24.21 -53.28 20.57
C ARG A 9 -23.87 -52.06 21.44
N VAL A 10 -22.66 -51.53 21.30
CA VAL A 10 -22.32 -50.15 21.66
C VAL A 10 -22.83 -49.24 20.54
N ARG A 11 -23.71 -48.28 20.87
CA ARG A 11 -24.15 -47.23 19.93
C ARG A 11 -23.02 -46.21 19.77
N SER A 12 -22.47 -46.09 18.57
CA SER A 12 -21.58 -45.00 18.16
C SER A 12 -22.38 -43.70 17.98
N ALA A 13 -21.83 -42.59 18.49
CA ALA A 13 -22.37 -41.25 18.30
C ALA A 13 -22.27 -40.81 16.81
N PRO A 14 -23.22 -40.00 16.31
CA PRO A 14 -23.16 -39.52 14.93
C PRO A 14 -22.03 -38.49 14.74
N PRO A 15 -21.40 -38.43 13.57
CA PRO A 15 -20.36 -37.45 13.27
C PRO A 15 -20.95 -36.02 13.21
N PRO A 16 -20.16 -34.97 13.51
CA PRO A 16 -20.61 -33.59 13.43
C PRO A 16 -20.93 -33.18 11.98
N PRO A 17 -21.86 -32.24 11.77
CA PRO A 17 -22.30 -31.87 10.43
C PRO A 17 -21.17 -31.20 9.63
N ALA A 18 -20.99 -31.67 8.39
CA ALA A 18 -20.10 -31.07 7.42
C ALA A 18 -20.56 -29.64 7.08
N TYR A 19 -19.73 -28.65 7.36
CA TYR A 19 -19.92 -27.27 6.88
C TYR A 19 -19.78 -27.25 5.36
N ARG A 20 -20.91 -27.19 4.64
CA ARG A 20 -20.95 -26.78 3.24
C ARG A 20 -20.65 -25.28 3.18
N VAL A 21 -19.46 -24.94 2.69
CA VAL A 21 -19.15 -23.57 2.25
C VAL A 21 -19.97 -23.31 0.99
N ASN A 22 -21.06 -22.54 1.12
CA ASN A 22 -21.77 -22.01 -0.03
C ASN A 22 -20.86 -21.03 -0.77
N SER A 23 -20.36 -21.46 -1.92
CA SER A 23 -19.68 -20.63 -2.92
C SER A 23 -20.68 -19.69 -3.59
N ALA A 24 -21.00 -18.58 -2.93
CA ALA A 24 -21.72 -17.47 -3.53
C ALA A 24 -21.24 -16.14 -2.96
N VAL A 25 -19.97 -15.80 -3.21
CA VAL A 25 -19.49 -14.42 -3.08
C VAL A 25 -20.07 -13.63 -4.26
N LYS A 26 -21.29 -13.10 -4.08
CA LYS A 26 -21.79 -12.01 -4.93
C LYS A 26 -21.06 -10.74 -4.50
N CYS A 27 -20.06 -10.34 -5.28
CA CYS A 27 -19.50 -9.00 -5.23
C CYS A 27 -20.62 -7.97 -5.44
N CYS A 28 -21.09 -7.34 -4.36
CA CYS A 28 -21.95 -6.17 -4.43
C CYS A 28 -21.09 -4.93 -4.74
N LEU A 29 -20.75 -4.75 -6.00
CA LEU A 29 -20.40 -3.44 -6.55
C LEU A 29 -21.66 -2.55 -6.54
N PRO A 30 -21.56 -1.25 -6.25
CA PRO A 30 -22.66 -0.32 -6.52
C PRO A 30 -23.01 -0.36 -8.02
N SER A 31 -24.30 -0.47 -8.31
CA SER A 31 -24.92 -0.85 -9.57
C SER A 31 -24.82 0.16 -10.73
N SER A 32 -23.69 0.85 -10.90
CA SER A 32 -23.46 1.80 -12.00
C SER A 32 -22.27 1.49 -12.92
N PHE A 33 -21.62 0.34 -12.78
CA PHE A 33 -20.61 -0.13 -13.74
C PHE A 33 -21.07 -1.41 -14.45
N ARG A 34 -21.70 -1.28 -15.63
CA ARG A 34 -21.82 -2.37 -16.60
C ARG A 34 -21.01 -2.03 -17.84
N PHE A 35 -19.89 -2.73 -18.01
CA PHE A 35 -19.21 -2.83 -19.30
C PHE A 35 -20.02 -3.79 -20.20
N CYS A 36 -20.57 -3.26 -21.29
CA CYS A 36 -21.22 -4.06 -22.32
C CYS A 36 -20.14 -4.75 -23.16
N ARG A 37 -19.97 -6.07 -23.00
CA ARG A 37 -19.24 -6.94 -23.95
C ARG A 37 -20.26 -7.61 -24.85
N THR A 38 -20.33 -7.21 -26.12
CA THR A 38 -21.01 -7.98 -27.16
C THR A 38 -20.00 -8.86 -27.89
N SER A 39 -20.12 -10.16 -27.66
CA SER A 39 -19.48 -11.23 -28.44
C SER A 39 -20.14 -11.37 -29.80
N LYS A 40 -19.35 -11.43 -30.88
CA LYS A 40 -19.74 -12.11 -32.12
C LYS A 40 -18.65 -13.09 -32.52
N ALA A 41 -19.00 -14.37 -32.41
CA ALA A 41 -18.27 -15.50 -32.96
C ALA A 41 -18.48 -15.56 -34.49
N ALA A 42 -17.43 -15.90 -35.23
CA ALA A 42 -17.54 -16.36 -36.63
C ALA A 42 -16.62 -17.55 -36.87
N LYS A 43 -17.17 -18.53 -37.59
CA LYS A 43 -16.71 -19.91 -37.82
C LYS A 43 -15.55 -20.02 -38.82
N ARG A 44 -14.66 -20.98 -38.54
CA ARG A 44 -13.95 -21.96 -39.42
C ARG A 44 -13.72 -21.60 -40.91
N ARG A 45 -12.47 -21.81 -41.36
CA ARG A 45 -12.13 -22.83 -42.39
C ARG A 45 -10.62 -23.10 -42.49
N ASN A 46 -10.27 -24.39 -42.43
CA ASN A 46 -9.01 -24.98 -42.92
C ASN A 46 -8.85 -24.70 -44.42
N ARG A 47 -7.61 -24.45 -44.86
CA ARG A 47 -7.09 -24.85 -46.18
C ARG A 47 -5.56 -24.89 -46.12
N GLU A 48 -5.01 -26.10 -46.20
CA GLU A 48 -3.66 -26.35 -46.74
C GLU A 48 -3.65 -25.92 -48.22
N VAL A 49 -2.62 -25.18 -48.65
CA VAL A 49 -2.06 -25.25 -50.01
C VAL A 49 -0.56 -24.92 -49.95
N THR A 50 0.17 -25.72 -50.71
CA THR A 50 1.61 -25.92 -50.88
C THR A 50 2.42 -24.72 -51.38
N MET A 51 3.71 -24.78 -51.04
CA MET A 51 4.86 -23.94 -51.40
C MET A 51 5.03 -23.62 -52.90
N ILE A 52 5.46 -22.38 -53.20
CA ILE A 52 6.48 -22.06 -54.23
C ILE A 52 7.37 -20.96 -53.67
N GLY A 53 8.69 -21.17 -53.69
CA GLY A 53 9.68 -20.40 -52.95
C GLY A 53 10.16 -19.11 -53.59
N SER A 54 10.98 -18.38 -52.83
CA SER A 54 11.97 -17.40 -53.31
C SER A 54 12.94 -17.09 -52.16
N SER A 55 14.20 -17.46 -52.36
CA SER A 55 15.33 -17.24 -51.44
C SER A 55 15.66 -15.77 -51.24
N VAL A 56 15.92 -15.34 -49.99
CA VAL A 56 16.81 -14.19 -49.71
C VAL A 56 17.66 -14.49 -48.47
N ARG A 57 18.99 -14.50 -48.66
CA ARG A 57 20.04 -14.58 -47.64
C ARG A 57 20.17 -13.24 -46.90
N VAL A 58 20.18 -13.29 -45.57
CA VAL A 58 20.62 -12.17 -44.72
C VAL A 58 22.13 -12.25 -44.54
N VAL A 59 22.84 -11.24 -45.03
CA VAL A 59 24.29 -11.06 -44.84
C VAL A 59 24.54 -10.19 -43.61
N ALA A 60 25.28 -10.73 -42.64
CA ALA A 60 25.79 -10.02 -41.49
C ALA A 60 26.91 -9.04 -41.90
N ARG A 61 26.87 -7.79 -41.44
CA ARG A 61 27.99 -6.85 -41.51
C ARG A 61 28.45 -6.47 -40.10
N ARG A 62 29.62 -6.98 -39.72
CA ARG A 62 30.45 -6.52 -38.61
C ARG A 62 31.09 -5.17 -38.98
N ARG A 63 31.13 -4.22 -38.05
CA ARG A 63 31.96 -3.00 -38.14
C ARG A 63 33.33 -3.24 -37.49
N PRO A 64 34.45 -2.76 -38.06
CA PRO A 64 35.76 -2.83 -37.43
C PRO A 64 36.05 -1.60 -36.55
N GLN A 65 36.89 -1.82 -35.53
CA GLN A 65 37.61 -0.80 -34.77
C GLN A 65 38.96 -0.52 -35.46
N ALA A 66 39.43 0.73 -35.45
CA ALA A 66 40.84 1.09 -35.17
C ALA A 66 41.12 2.61 -35.24
N ALA A 67 41.90 3.03 -34.24
CA ALA A 67 42.96 4.06 -34.24
C ALA A 67 42.62 5.55 -34.42
N VAL A 68 42.83 6.34 -33.35
CA VAL A 68 43.28 7.73 -33.44
C VAL A 68 44.39 8.02 -32.42
N LEU A 69 45.59 8.15 -32.98
CA LEU A 69 46.67 9.12 -32.76
C LEU A 69 46.91 9.74 -31.36
N VAL A 70 48.10 9.40 -30.83
CA VAL A 70 48.81 10.07 -29.74
C VAL A 70 49.39 11.40 -30.24
N SER A 71 49.23 12.48 -29.49
CA SER A 71 50.09 13.67 -29.60
C SER A 71 50.52 14.14 -28.22
N ARG A 72 51.83 14.16 -28.05
CA ARG A 72 52.56 14.72 -26.91
C ARG A 72 52.52 16.24 -26.99
N ILE A 73 52.11 16.90 -25.90
CA ILE A 73 52.52 18.28 -25.62
C ILE A 73 53.02 18.33 -24.18
N THR A 74 54.24 18.84 -24.05
CA THR A 74 55.06 18.99 -22.85
C THR A 74 54.64 20.15 -21.95
N LEU A 75 54.79 19.91 -20.66
CA LEU A 75 54.82 20.75 -19.46
C LEU A 75 54.62 22.28 -19.56
N GLY A 76 53.73 22.76 -18.70
CA GLY A 76 53.84 24.05 -18.00
C GLY A 76 53.50 23.88 -16.52
N THR A 77 54.50 24.00 -15.65
CA THR A 77 54.41 23.85 -14.19
C THR A 77 53.81 25.09 -13.52
N ARG A 78 52.72 24.93 -12.76
CA ARG A 78 52.38 25.83 -11.64
C ARG A 78 51.89 25.02 -10.45
N ARG A 79 52.63 25.14 -9.34
CA ARG A 79 52.32 24.60 -8.02
C ARG A 79 51.04 25.27 -7.48
N GLY A 80 50.08 24.46 -7.07
CA GLY A 80 48.96 24.85 -6.21
C GLY A 80 48.60 23.67 -5.32
N HIS A 81 48.87 23.79 -4.03
CA HIS A 81 48.47 22.82 -3.02
C HIS A 81 46.94 22.87 -2.90
N GLY A 82 46.27 21.81 -3.32
CA GLY A 82 44.84 21.60 -3.10
C GLY A 82 44.62 20.11 -2.88
N THR A 83 44.38 19.73 -1.63
CA THR A 83 43.99 18.38 -1.23
C THR A 83 42.71 17.98 -1.95
N ALA A 84 42.83 17.17 -3.00
CA ALA A 84 41.69 16.51 -3.63
C ALA A 84 41.20 15.39 -2.71
N ALA A 85 40.36 15.75 -1.73
CA ALA A 85 39.53 14.78 -1.05
C ALA A 85 38.55 14.21 -2.10
N ALA A 86 38.75 12.95 -2.47
CA ALA A 86 37.81 12.20 -3.27
C ALA A 86 36.43 12.30 -2.62
N ALA A 87 35.49 12.95 -3.32
CA ALA A 87 34.09 12.97 -2.93
C ALA A 87 33.56 11.54 -3.05
N ALA A 88 33.68 10.77 -1.97
CA ALA A 88 32.99 9.51 -1.83
C ALA A 88 31.49 9.79 -2.05
N ALA A 89 30.88 9.06 -2.99
CA ALA A 89 29.45 9.07 -3.18
C ALA A 89 28.81 8.77 -1.82
N ARG A 90 28.20 9.78 -1.20
CA ARG A 90 27.47 9.61 0.05
C ARG A 90 26.27 8.74 -0.26
N THR A 91 26.36 7.45 0.02
CA THR A 91 25.20 6.57 0.12
C THR A 91 24.21 7.28 1.05
N PRO A 92 22.96 7.52 0.62
CA PRO A 92 21.97 8.15 1.49
C PRO A 92 21.90 7.33 2.80
N PRO A 93 21.79 7.99 3.96
CA PRO A 93 21.73 7.28 5.23
C PRO A 93 20.61 6.24 5.17
N PRO A 94 20.81 5.04 5.75
CA PRO A 94 19.80 3.99 5.74
C PRO A 94 18.49 4.57 6.27
N HIS A 95 17.39 4.36 5.52
CA HIS A 95 16.10 4.94 5.85
C HIS A 95 15.67 4.54 7.26
N ARG A 96 15.38 5.53 8.10
CA ARG A 96 14.93 5.31 9.48
C ARG A 96 13.42 5.06 9.48
N PRO A 97 12.95 3.95 10.07
CA PRO A 97 11.51 3.68 10.21
C PRO A 97 10.83 4.77 11.06
N VAL A 98 9.60 5.12 10.69
CA VAL A 98 8.81 6.18 11.34
C VAL A 98 8.31 5.68 12.69
N MET A 99 8.54 6.41 13.77
CA MET A 99 8.05 6.11 15.12
C MET A 99 8.41 4.70 15.61
N ALA A 100 9.57 4.17 15.20
CA ALA A 100 9.97 2.81 15.55
C ALA A 100 10.18 2.59 17.06
N GLY A 101 10.67 3.62 17.77
CA GLY A 101 10.82 3.55 19.22
C GLY A 101 9.46 3.44 19.92
N GLU A 102 8.47 4.21 19.49
CA GLU A 102 7.11 4.14 19.96
C GLU A 102 6.47 2.79 19.64
N THR A 103 6.69 2.26 18.43
CA THR A 103 6.24 0.92 18.03
C THR A 103 6.75 -0.14 19.00
N VAL A 104 8.07 -0.18 19.26
CA VAL A 104 8.67 -1.13 20.19
C VAL A 104 8.12 -0.93 21.60
N ARG A 105 7.99 0.33 22.05
CA ARG A 105 7.45 0.65 23.37
C ARG A 105 6.01 0.18 23.55
N PHE A 106 5.15 0.30 22.55
CA PHE A 106 3.76 -0.14 22.66
C PHE A 106 3.59 -1.65 22.51
N LEU A 107 4.36 -2.28 21.61
CA LEU A 107 4.35 -3.74 21.45
C LEU A 107 4.99 -4.46 22.64
N GLU A 108 6.01 -3.87 23.28
CA GLU A 108 6.80 -4.46 24.36
C GLU A 108 7.26 -5.90 24.02
N PRO A 109 7.97 -6.09 22.90
CA PRO A 109 8.23 -7.42 22.37
C PRO A 109 9.03 -8.26 23.35
N GLN A 110 8.65 -9.54 23.47
CA GLN A 110 9.35 -10.52 24.29
C GLN A 110 9.91 -11.64 23.42
N ASN A 111 10.90 -12.35 23.94
CA ASN A 111 11.38 -13.57 23.30
C ASN A 111 10.26 -14.62 23.20
N ASN A 112 10.34 -15.43 22.16
CA ASN A 112 9.38 -16.47 21.77
C ASN A 112 7.99 -15.97 21.36
N GLN A 113 7.85 -14.66 21.12
CA GLN A 113 6.63 -14.09 20.55
C GLN A 113 6.67 -14.05 19.03
N THR A 114 5.50 -14.15 18.41
CA THR A 114 5.35 -13.99 16.95
C THR A 114 4.61 -12.69 16.63
N PHE A 115 5.20 -11.90 15.74
CA PHE A 115 4.62 -10.68 15.21
C PHE A 115 4.30 -10.85 13.73
N ILE A 116 3.29 -10.12 13.25
CA ILE A 116 3.09 -9.92 11.80
C ILE A 116 3.39 -8.47 11.50
N ASP A 117 4.40 -8.25 10.67
CA ASP A 117 4.62 -6.96 10.02
C ASP A 117 3.82 -6.97 8.72
N MET A 118 2.67 -6.29 8.72
CA MET A 118 1.73 -6.30 7.60
C MET A 118 2.21 -5.46 6.43
N THR A 119 3.23 -4.62 6.64
CA THR A 119 3.72 -3.61 5.69
C THR A 119 5.24 -3.57 5.78
N PHE A 120 5.86 -4.74 5.55
CA PHE A 120 7.29 -4.93 5.81
C PHE A 120 8.17 -3.84 5.18
N GLY A 121 7.90 -3.46 3.93
CA GLY A 121 8.65 -2.43 3.22
C GLY A 121 10.15 -2.78 3.14
N ALA A 122 10.98 -2.01 3.84
CA ALA A 122 12.43 -2.25 3.94
C ALA A 122 12.86 -2.99 5.22
N GLY A 123 11.90 -3.44 6.05
CA GLY A 123 12.15 -4.19 7.27
C GLY A 123 12.58 -3.36 8.49
N GLY A 124 12.44 -2.02 8.45
CA GLY A 124 12.88 -1.16 9.55
C GLY A 124 12.17 -1.44 10.88
N HIS A 125 10.85 -1.64 10.86
CA HIS A 125 10.08 -2.01 12.04
C HIS A 125 10.38 -3.44 12.49
N SER A 126 10.42 -4.38 11.55
CA SER A 126 10.84 -5.76 11.79
C SER A 126 12.21 -5.84 12.47
N ARG A 127 13.20 -5.05 12.02
CA ARG A 127 14.55 -4.99 12.61
C ARG A 127 14.49 -4.45 14.03
N ALA A 128 13.78 -3.34 14.26
CA ALA A 128 13.65 -2.77 15.60
C ALA A 128 12.99 -3.74 16.60
N LEU A 129 12.03 -4.55 16.15
CA LEU A 129 11.43 -5.60 16.98
C LEU A 129 12.41 -6.73 17.31
N LEU A 130 13.19 -7.19 16.33
CA LEU A 130 14.21 -8.23 16.55
C LEU A 130 15.38 -7.73 17.41
N GLU A 131 15.77 -6.46 17.30
CA GLU A 131 16.77 -5.86 18.17
C GLU A 131 16.29 -5.78 19.63
N ALA A 132 15.02 -5.45 19.85
CA ALA A 132 14.42 -5.40 21.18
C ALA A 132 14.14 -6.79 21.77
N ALA A 133 13.81 -7.78 20.93
CA ALA A 133 13.57 -9.17 21.31
C ALA A 133 14.22 -10.12 20.30
N PRO A 134 15.51 -10.48 20.51
CA PRO A 134 16.26 -11.35 19.58
C PRO A 134 15.63 -12.72 19.36
N GLY A 135 14.83 -13.16 20.33
CA GLY A 135 14.07 -14.39 20.27
C GLY A 135 12.66 -14.24 19.70
N ALA A 136 12.30 -13.16 19.02
CA ALA A 136 10.99 -12.97 18.38
C ALA A 136 10.96 -13.44 16.91
N THR A 137 9.80 -13.89 16.43
CA THR A 137 9.58 -14.28 15.03
C THR A 137 8.70 -13.25 14.35
N ILE A 138 9.04 -12.84 13.13
CA ILE A 138 8.27 -11.88 12.34
C ILE A 138 7.79 -12.55 11.06
N VAL A 139 6.48 -12.55 10.85
CA VAL A 139 5.88 -12.80 9.54
C VAL A 139 5.90 -11.48 8.78
N ALA A 140 6.76 -11.39 7.77
CA ALA A 140 7.03 -10.18 7.00
C ALA A 140 6.17 -10.17 5.72
N LEU A 141 5.01 -9.52 5.78
CA LEU A 141 4.08 -9.40 4.67
C LEU A 141 4.31 -8.09 3.90
N ASP A 142 4.42 -8.18 2.59
CA ASP A 142 4.26 -7.04 1.69
C ASP A 142 3.69 -7.50 0.35
N ARG A 143 2.95 -6.63 -0.34
CA ARG A 143 2.45 -6.91 -1.70
C ARG A 143 3.48 -6.60 -2.77
N ASP A 144 4.45 -5.75 -2.46
CA ASP A 144 5.50 -5.33 -3.38
C ASP A 144 6.58 -6.42 -3.49
N PRO A 145 6.84 -6.97 -4.70
CA PRO A 145 7.91 -7.95 -4.92
C PRO A 145 9.28 -7.45 -4.50
N HIS A 146 9.54 -6.14 -4.57
CA HIS A 146 10.80 -5.56 -4.12
C HIS A 146 10.96 -5.68 -2.59
N ALA A 147 9.91 -5.35 -1.84
CA ALA A 147 9.89 -5.49 -0.38
C ALA A 147 10.03 -6.97 0.04
N HIS A 148 9.40 -7.88 -0.70
CA HIS A 148 9.55 -9.31 -0.44
C HIS A 148 10.97 -9.82 -0.68
N ARG A 149 11.69 -9.33 -1.70
CA ARG A 149 13.12 -9.67 -1.88
C ARG A 149 13.95 -9.24 -0.67
N LEU A 150 13.73 -8.03 -0.16
CA LEU A 150 14.39 -7.55 1.05
C LEU A 150 14.03 -8.40 2.29
N ALA A 151 12.78 -8.86 2.39
CA ALA A 151 12.39 -9.80 3.44
C ALA A 151 13.14 -11.13 3.33
N CYS A 152 13.31 -11.66 2.12
CA CYS A 152 14.12 -12.86 1.88
C CYS A 152 15.60 -12.65 2.24
N GLU A 153 16.18 -11.52 1.87
CA GLU A 153 17.55 -11.15 2.27
C GLU A 153 17.66 -11.06 3.80
N MET A 154 16.73 -10.38 4.46
CA MET A 154 16.67 -10.30 5.92
C MET A 154 16.46 -11.67 6.58
N ALA A 155 15.76 -12.60 5.93
CA ALA A 155 15.63 -13.97 6.43
C ALA A 155 16.95 -14.76 6.39
N THR A 156 17.91 -14.37 5.53
CA THR A 156 19.27 -14.91 5.59
C THR A 156 20.06 -14.34 6.76
N GLU A 157 19.83 -13.06 7.10
CA GLU A 157 20.44 -12.41 8.27
C GLU A 157 19.89 -12.96 9.60
N TYR A 158 18.60 -13.33 9.62
CA TYR A 158 17.90 -13.86 10.79
C TYR A 158 17.21 -15.21 10.51
N PRO A 159 17.98 -16.31 10.38
CA PRO A 159 17.44 -17.61 10.01
C PRO A 159 16.35 -18.11 10.96
N GLY A 160 15.20 -18.49 10.38
CA GLY A 160 14.04 -19.00 11.13
C GLY A 160 13.29 -17.94 11.94
N ARG A 161 13.71 -16.66 11.91
CA ARG A 161 13.05 -15.56 12.63
C ARG A 161 12.26 -14.64 11.71
N ILE A 162 12.67 -14.46 10.46
CA ILE A 162 11.87 -13.76 9.46
C ILE A 162 11.20 -14.80 8.56
N LEU A 163 9.89 -14.70 8.40
CA LEU A 163 9.09 -15.50 7.49
C LEU A 163 8.56 -14.58 6.37
N PRO A 164 9.24 -14.50 5.21
CA PRO A 164 8.84 -13.64 4.11
C PRO A 164 7.53 -14.10 3.47
N VAL A 165 6.57 -13.19 3.29
CA VAL A 165 5.28 -13.47 2.66
C VAL A 165 4.98 -12.41 1.62
N LEU A 166 4.75 -12.84 0.37
CA LEU A 166 4.38 -11.96 -0.74
C LEU A 166 2.87 -11.97 -0.96
N GLY A 167 2.19 -10.87 -0.63
CA GLY A 167 0.76 -10.75 -0.88
C GLY A 167 0.10 -9.53 -0.26
N ARG A 168 -1.19 -9.38 -0.58
CA ARG A 168 -2.06 -8.34 -0.02
C ARG A 168 -2.61 -8.77 1.34
N PHE A 169 -3.19 -7.83 2.08
CA PHE A 169 -3.76 -8.14 3.40
C PHE A 169 -4.92 -9.13 3.24
N SER A 170 -5.77 -8.93 2.24
CA SER A 170 -6.87 -9.83 1.90
C SER A 170 -6.43 -11.27 1.56
N GLU A 171 -5.18 -11.47 1.15
CA GLU A 171 -4.61 -12.78 0.79
C GLU A 171 -3.99 -13.50 2.00
N LEU A 172 -3.70 -12.77 3.08
CA LEU A 172 -3.00 -13.28 4.25
C LEU A 172 -3.59 -14.57 4.84
N PRO A 173 -4.92 -14.78 4.96
CA PRO A 173 -5.46 -16.03 5.48
C PRO A 173 -5.05 -17.26 4.67
N ALA A 174 -4.91 -17.11 3.35
CA ALA A 174 -4.44 -18.20 2.50
C ALA A 174 -2.93 -18.40 2.64
N LEU A 175 -2.17 -17.31 2.72
CA LEU A 175 -0.71 -17.32 2.83
C LEU A 175 -0.23 -17.87 4.18
N LEU A 176 -0.94 -17.60 5.28
CA LEU A 176 -0.62 -18.17 6.58
C LEU A 176 -0.70 -19.70 6.62
N ARG A 177 -1.48 -20.32 5.71
CA ARG A 177 -1.57 -21.79 5.60
C ARG A 177 -0.37 -22.41 4.88
N THR A 178 0.42 -21.61 4.18
CA THR A 178 1.64 -22.08 3.49
C THR A 178 2.88 -21.94 4.36
N LEU A 179 2.78 -21.26 5.51
CA LEU A 179 3.86 -21.16 6.49
C LEU A 179 4.05 -22.49 7.25
N PRO A 180 5.24 -22.71 7.85
CA PRO A 180 5.47 -23.86 8.72
C PRO A 180 4.41 -24.00 9.82
N GLU A 181 4.18 -25.23 10.28
CA GLU A 181 3.15 -25.51 11.29
C GLU A 181 3.33 -24.62 12.54
N GLY A 182 2.22 -24.03 13.01
CA GLY A 182 2.18 -23.18 14.21
C GLY A 182 1.92 -21.70 13.92
N TYR A 183 2.46 -21.13 12.84
CA TYR A 183 2.45 -19.68 12.62
C TYR A 183 1.13 -19.10 12.08
N GLY A 184 0.21 -19.94 11.61
CA GLY A 184 -1.05 -19.50 10.98
C GLY A 184 -2.29 -19.47 11.88
N ARG A 185 -2.15 -19.70 13.20
CA ARG A 185 -3.30 -19.80 14.13
C ARG A 185 -3.32 -18.64 15.11
N GLN A 186 -4.53 -18.18 15.45
CA GLN A 186 -4.75 -17.02 16.33
C GLN A 186 -3.97 -17.10 17.66
N ARG A 187 -3.81 -18.31 18.23
CA ARG A 187 -3.15 -18.51 19.52
C ARG A 187 -1.65 -18.16 19.53
N PHE A 188 -1.04 -17.93 18.37
CA PHE A 188 0.41 -17.73 18.26
C PHE A 188 0.82 -16.31 17.89
N ILE A 189 -0.10 -15.42 17.49
CA ILE A 189 0.25 -14.06 17.09
C ILE A 189 0.10 -13.11 18.28
N ASP A 190 1.24 -12.65 18.78
CA ASP A 190 1.35 -11.74 19.92
C ASP A 190 1.19 -10.28 19.53
N GLY A 191 1.62 -9.91 18.33
CA GLY A 191 1.55 -8.55 17.86
C GLY A 191 1.38 -8.40 16.36
N ILE A 192 0.73 -7.32 15.95
CA ILE A 192 0.61 -6.93 14.54
C ILE A 192 1.00 -5.47 14.42
N ILE A 193 1.79 -5.15 13.40
CA ILE A 193 2.10 -3.78 13.01
C ILE A 193 1.57 -3.49 11.60
N PHE A 194 1.01 -2.30 11.45
CA PHE A 194 0.76 -1.65 10.18
C PHE A 194 1.49 -0.30 10.15
N ASP A 195 2.32 -0.09 9.13
CA ASP A 195 2.87 1.19 8.71
C ASP A 195 2.28 1.52 7.34
N PHE A 196 1.11 2.17 7.34
CA PHE A 196 0.33 2.37 6.12
C PHE A 196 1.02 3.32 5.14
N GLY A 197 0.63 3.30 3.88
CA GLY A 197 1.18 4.16 2.85
C GLY A 197 2.28 3.50 2.03
N CYS A 198 3.07 4.33 1.35
CA CYS A 198 4.10 3.85 0.42
C CYS A 198 5.47 3.84 1.08
N SER A 199 6.25 2.82 0.77
CA SER A 199 7.64 2.71 1.21
C SER A 199 8.51 3.79 0.56
N SER A 200 9.64 4.09 1.20
CA SER A 200 10.65 5.00 0.65
C SER A 200 11.04 4.63 -0.78
N MET A 201 11.32 3.35 -0.98
CA MET A 201 11.77 2.77 -2.24
C MET A 201 10.77 3.01 -3.38
N GLN A 202 9.47 3.04 -3.09
CA GLN A 202 8.44 3.33 -4.08
C GLN A 202 8.44 4.80 -4.54
N PHE A 203 8.79 5.74 -3.66
CA PHE A 203 8.91 7.17 -4.00
C PHE A 203 10.29 7.54 -4.56
N ASP A 204 11.34 6.85 -4.13
CA ASP A 204 12.71 7.13 -4.51
C ASP A 204 13.02 6.57 -5.92
N GLU A 205 12.32 5.52 -6.37
CA GLU A 205 12.41 4.99 -7.72
C GLU A 205 11.41 5.66 -8.69
N ALA A 206 11.88 6.59 -9.51
CA ALA A 206 11.06 7.34 -10.46
C ALA A 206 10.26 6.43 -11.43
N ALA A 207 10.82 5.28 -11.82
CA ALA A 207 10.19 4.31 -12.71
C ALA A 207 8.87 3.71 -12.17
N ARG A 208 8.63 3.82 -10.86
CA ARG A 208 7.40 3.36 -10.20
C ARG A 208 6.24 4.34 -10.31
N GLY A 209 6.51 5.62 -10.62
CA GLY A 209 5.47 6.61 -10.88
C GLY A 209 4.74 7.17 -9.65
N PHE A 210 5.28 7.01 -8.45
CA PHE A 210 4.69 7.57 -7.22
C PHE A 210 5.15 9.00 -6.94
N SER A 211 6.34 9.38 -7.42
CA SER A 211 6.95 10.68 -7.15
C SER A 211 6.37 11.79 -8.02
N ILE A 212 6.18 12.95 -7.40
CA ILE A 212 5.90 14.22 -8.10
C ILE A 212 7.23 14.94 -8.42
N ALA A 213 8.26 14.73 -7.61
CA ALA A 213 9.53 15.43 -7.73
C ALA A 213 10.45 14.82 -8.81
N HIS A 214 10.31 13.51 -9.07
CA HIS A 214 11.08 12.79 -10.08
C HIS A 214 10.13 12.29 -11.16
N ASP A 215 10.36 12.71 -12.40
CA ASP A 215 9.53 12.30 -13.53
C ASP A 215 9.73 10.82 -13.88
N GLY A 216 8.65 10.15 -14.24
CA GLY A 216 8.64 8.75 -14.61
C GLY A 216 7.29 8.30 -15.14
N PRO A 217 7.15 7.03 -15.56
CA PRO A 217 5.89 6.49 -16.06
C PRO A 217 4.80 6.61 -15.02
N LEU A 218 3.60 7.04 -15.42
CA LEU A 218 2.45 7.18 -14.54
C LEU A 218 1.84 5.80 -14.21
N ASP A 219 2.54 5.02 -13.38
CA ASP A 219 2.16 3.65 -13.03
C ASP A 219 1.39 3.56 -11.70
N MET A 220 2.03 3.90 -10.59
CA MET A 220 1.49 3.88 -9.22
C MET A 220 1.05 2.50 -8.68
N ARG A 221 1.31 1.37 -9.35
CA ARG A 221 1.01 0.04 -8.79
C ARG A 221 2.08 -0.40 -7.79
N MET A 222 1.64 -0.83 -6.61
CA MET A 222 2.53 -1.39 -5.58
C MET A 222 3.02 -2.81 -5.93
N ASP A 223 2.21 -3.59 -6.62
CA ASP A 223 2.43 -5.01 -6.97
C ASP A 223 2.42 -5.24 -8.48
N LYS A 224 3.02 -4.29 -9.22
CA LYS A 224 3.08 -4.26 -10.69
C LYS A 224 3.35 -5.62 -11.34
N ASP A 225 4.31 -6.37 -10.82
CA ASP A 225 4.74 -7.65 -11.42
C ASP A 225 3.82 -8.84 -11.05
N ARG A 226 2.99 -8.71 -10.01
CA ARG A 226 2.06 -9.78 -9.57
C ARG A 226 0.70 -9.72 -10.26
N CYS A 227 0.26 -8.51 -10.61
CA CYS A 227 -1.10 -8.27 -11.09
C CYS A 227 -1.05 -7.56 -12.45
N PRO A 228 -0.66 -8.25 -13.54
CA PRO A 228 -0.52 -7.63 -14.86
C PRO A 228 -1.85 -7.10 -15.42
N GLU A 229 -2.97 -7.66 -14.98
CA GLU A 229 -4.32 -7.19 -15.37
C GLU A 229 -4.76 -5.93 -14.63
N GLN A 230 -4.06 -5.55 -13.55
CA GLN A 230 -4.37 -4.35 -12.79
C GLN A 230 -3.97 -3.11 -13.58
N LEU A 231 -4.91 -2.19 -13.73
CA LEU A 231 -4.69 -0.96 -14.47
C LEU A 231 -3.71 -0.05 -13.72
N SER A 232 -2.74 0.46 -14.46
CA SER A 232 -1.88 1.57 -14.02
C SER A 232 -2.67 2.88 -13.90
N ALA A 233 -2.09 3.88 -13.23
CA ALA A 233 -2.68 5.21 -13.14
C ALA A 233 -2.89 5.85 -14.53
N ALA A 234 -1.95 5.70 -15.46
CA ALA A 234 -2.09 6.14 -16.85
C ALA A 234 -3.27 5.45 -17.54
N GLU A 235 -3.45 4.14 -17.37
CA GLU A 235 -4.56 3.40 -17.98
C GLU A 235 -5.92 3.74 -17.37
N VAL A 236 -5.96 3.98 -16.05
CA VAL A 236 -7.15 4.53 -15.38
C VAL A 236 -7.48 5.88 -16.00
N LEU A 237 -6.51 6.79 -16.08
CA LEU A 237 -6.69 8.09 -16.70
C LEU A 237 -6.99 8.01 -18.20
N ALA A 238 -6.66 6.95 -18.91
CA ALA A 238 -7.05 6.83 -20.31
C ALA A 238 -8.55 6.51 -20.49
N ARG A 239 -9.21 5.91 -19.48
CA ARG A 239 -10.55 5.29 -19.63
C ARG A 239 -11.63 5.87 -18.71
N VAL A 240 -11.24 6.40 -17.55
CA VAL A 240 -12.19 6.81 -16.50
C VAL A 240 -13.07 7.98 -16.96
N GLN A 241 -14.37 7.92 -16.71
CA GLN A 241 -15.26 9.04 -17.04
C GLN A 241 -15.01 10.22 -16.11
N GLU A 242 -15.32 11.44 -16.56
CA GLU A 242 -15.07 12.65 -15.77
C GLU A 242 -15.77 12.61 -14.40
N GLN A 243 -17.02 12.15 -14.35
CA GLN A 243 -17.79 12.07 -13.10
C GLN A 243 -17.14 11.10 -12.10
N ASP A 244 -16.63 9.98 -12.60
CA ASP A 244 -15.91 8.99 -11.79
C ASP A 244 -14.58 9.54 -11.29
N LEU A 245 -13.81 10.20 -12.17
CA LEU A 245 -12.56 10.83 -11.79
C LEU A 245 -12.79 11.92 -10.73
N ALA A 246 -13.82 12.76 -10.90
CA ALA A 246 -14.18 13.76 -9.90
C ALA A 246 -14.54 13.12 -8.55
N ARG A 247 -15.22 11.95 -8.54
CA ARG A 247 -15.49 11.19 -7.32
C ARG A 247 -14.21 10.64 -6.69
N ILE A 248 -13.32 10.03 -7.47
CA ILE A 248 -12.02 9.51 -7.01
C ILE A 248 -11.21 10.63 -6.33
N LEU A 249 -11.04 11.78 -7.00
CA LEU A 249 -10.29 12.92 -6.48
C LEU A 249 -10.94 13.51 -5.22
N LYS A 250 -12.26 13.61 -5.20
CA LYS A 250 -13.00 14.14 -4.04
C LYS A 250 -12.90 13.23 -2.82
N VAL A 251 -13.11 11.92 -3.01
CA VAL A 251 -13.20 10.94 -1.91
C VAL A 251 -11.82 10.55 -1.41
N TYR A 252 -10.92 10.13 -2.30
CA TYR A 252 -9.60 9.62 -1.91
C TYR A 252 -8.56 10.72 -1.75
N GLY A 253 -8.68 11.82 -2.52
CA GLY A 253 -7.79 12.96 -2.40
C GLY A 253 -8.24 13.98 -1.36
N GLU A 254 -9.50 13.97 -0.91
CA GLU A 254 -10.11 15.10 -0.19
C GLU A 254 -9.90 16.45 -0.94
N GLU A 255 -10.02 16.40 -2.28
CA GLU A 255 -9.77 17.55 -3.17
C GLU A 255 -11.05 18.38 -3.37
N LYS A 256 -10.98 19.67 -3.02
CA LYS A 256 -12.11 20.60 -3.14
C LYS A 256 -12.40 20.95 -4.60
N GLN A 257 -11.35 21.10 -5.41
CA GLN A 257 -11.43 21.43 -6.83
C GLN A 257 -11.51 20.17 -7.71
N ALA A 258 -11.96 19.04 -7.16
CA ALA A 258 -11.98 17.74 -7.84
C ALA A 258 -12.69 17.76 -9.20
N LYS A 259 -13.84 18.44 -9.31
CA LYS A 259 -14.56 18.59 -10.59
C LYS A 259 -13.74 19.35 -11.64
N LYS A 260 -13.08 20.43 -11.23
CA LYS A 260 -12.25 21.28 -12.09
C LYS A 260 -11.05 20.50 -12.63
N ILE A 261 -10.35 19.79 -11.74
CA ILE A 261 -9.20 18.96 -12.08
C ILE A 261 -9.62 17.80 -12.98
N ALA A 262 -10.72 17.10 -12.66
CA ALA A 262 -11.22 16.00 -13.48
C ALA A 262 -11.55 16.47 -14.91
N ARG A 263 -12.26 17.60 -15.05
CA ARG A 263 -12.55 18.20 -16.35
C ARG A 263 -11.28 18.52 -17.13
N ALA A 264 -10.28 19.14 -16.49
CA ALA A 264 -9.02 19.48 -17.13
C ALA A 264 -8.27 18.23 -17.62
N ILE A 265 -8.20 17.18 -16.79
CA ILE A 265 -7.58 15.91 -17.16
C ILE A 265 -8.32 15.26 -18.33
N VAL A 266 -9.66 15.21 -18.30
CA VAL A 266 -10.44 14.63 -19.41
C VAL A 266 -10.29 15.44 -20.68
N ASN A 267 -10.32 16.77 -20.61
CA ASN A 267 -10.10 17.65 -21.76
C ASN A 267 -8.69 17.43 -22.37
N ALA A 268 -7.66 17.32 -21.53
CA ALA A 268 -6.30 17.07 -21.98
C ALA A 268 -6.16 15.76 -22.78
N ARG A 269 -7.00 14.74 -22.52
CA ARG A 269 -7.00 13.50 -23.32
C ARG A 269 -7.38 13.73 -24.78
N PHE A 270 -8.30 14.67 -25.04
CA PHE A 270 -8.72 15.01 -26.39
C PHE A 270 -7.63 15.76 -27.17
N THR A 271 -6.73 16.45 -26.47
CA THR A 271 -5.66 17.28 -27.06
C THR A 271 -4.31 16.54 -27.17
N VAL A 272 -3.90 15.82 -26.13
CA VAL A 272 -2.55 15.23 -25.98
C VAL A 272 -2.56 13.69 -26.19
N LYS A 273 -3.73 13.11 -26.49
CA LYS A 273 -3.98 11.68 -26.74
C LYS A 273 -3.84 10.77 -25.50
N ARG A 274 -2.72 10.82 -24.75
CA ARG A 274 -2.51 10.06 -23.50
C ARG A 274 -1.64 10.83 -22.51
N ILE A 275 -1.92 10.67 -21.22
CA ILE A 275 -1.10 11.17 -20.11
C ILE A 275 -0.29 9.97 -19.62
N GLU A 276 1.01 9.96 -19.90
CA GLU A 276 1.89 8.81 -19.71
C GLU A 276 2.92 9.02 -18.61
N THR A 277 3.23 10.27 -18.24
CA THR A 277 4.22 10.56 -17.19
C THR A 277 3.65 11.30 -15.97
N THR A 278 4.39 11.24 -14.86
CA THR A 278 4.04 11.97 -13.64
C THR A 278 4.16 13.49 -13.85
N ALA A 279 5.17 13.98 -14.59
CA ALA A 279 5.32 15.40 -14.88
C ALA A 279 4.15 15.95 -15.73
N GLU A 280 3.67 15.20 -16.72
CA GLU A 280 2.52 15.61 -17.54
C GLU A 280 1.26 15.80 -16.68
N LEU A 281 0.95 14.82 -15.82
CA LEU A 281 -0.19 14.91 -14.91
C LEU A 281 -0.03 16.09 -13.94
N ALA A 282 1.16 16.24 -13.35
CA ALA A 282 1.45 17.32 -12.41
C ALA A 282 1.27 18.70 -13.08
N SER A 283 1.76 18.85 -14.31
CA SER A 283 1.62 20.06 -15.11
C SER A 283 0.16 20.39 -15.42
N ILE A 284 -0.65 19.42 -15.87
CA ILE A 284 -2.08 19.63 -16.14
C ILE A 284 -2.82 20.11 -14.88
N VAL A 285 -2.53 19.48 -13.73
CA VAL A 285 -3.14 19.88 -12.46
C VAL A 285 -2.68 21.27 -12.06
N ALA A 286 -1.40 21.60 -12.18
CA ALA A 286 -0.87 22.92 -11.86
C ALA A 286 -1.55 24.00 -12.70
N HIS A 287 -1.53 23.90 -14.04
CA HIS A 287 -2.15 24.87 -14.95
C HIS A 287 -3.64 25.06 -14.69
N CYS A 288 -4.36 23.98 -14.37
CA CYS A 288 -5.79 24.05 -14.04
C CYS A 288 -6.05 24.90 -12.77
N LEU A 289 -5.15 24.84 -11.79
CA LEU A 289 -5.34 25.50 -10.51
C LEU A 289 -4.73 26.91 -10.45
N SER A 290 -3.74 27.23 -11.31
CA SER A 290 -3.13 28.56 -11.44
C SER A 290 -4.14 29.67 -11.73
N GLY A 291 -5.20 29.38 -12.51
CA GLY A 291 -6.20 30.39 -12.90
C GLY A 291 -7.17 30.86 -11.80
N ASN A 292 -7.11 30.28 -10.59
CA ASN A 292 -8.02 30.61 -9.48
C ASN A 292 -7.33 31.17 -8.23
N GLN A 293 -6.00 31.19 -8.17
CA GLN A 293 -5.27 31.75 -7.04
C GLN A 293 -4.81 33.15 -7.41
N GLY A 294 -5.57 34.15 -6.99
CA GLY A 294 -5.06 35.51 -6.92
C GLY A 294 -3.84 35.52 -6.02
N ASN A 295 -2.69 35.82 -6.61
CA ASN A 295 -1.52 36.48 -6.03
C ASN A 295 -1.38 36.45 -4.49
N GLU A 296 -1.29 35.28 -3.85
CA GLU A 296 -0.94 35.19 -2.42
C GLU A 296 0.18 34.17 -2.18
N MET A 297 1.33 34.75 -1.83
CA MET A 297 2.56 34.18 -1.26
C MET A 297 3.31 33.11 -2.06
N ALA A 298 4.37 33.58 -2.74
CA ALA A 298 5.47 32.77 -3.22
C ALA A 298 6.10 31.95 -2.08
N GLY A 299 6.29 30.64 -2.30
CA GLY A 299 7.05 29.78 -1.41
C GLY A 299 8.54 30.14 -1.38
N PRO A 300 9.26 29.80 -0.29
CA PRO A 300 10.67 30.15 -0.15
C PRO A 300 11.51 29.37 -1.17
N GLY A 301 12.24 30.09 -2.04
CA GLY A 301 13.13 29.50 -3.06
C GLY A 301 12.88 29.93 -4.51
N SER A 302 11.97 30.86 -4.77
CA SER A 302 11.64 31.36 -6.11
C SER A 302 12.69 32.35 -6.65
N VAL A 303 13.89 31.85 -6.90
CA VAL A 303 14.76 32.37 -7.96
C VAL A 303 14.55 31.47 -9.17
N GLY A 304 13.57 31.82 -10.02
CA GLY A 304 13.32 31.15 -11.31
C GLY A 304 12.24 30.04 -11.37
N GLY A 305 11.50 29.77 -10.28
CA GLY A 305 10.43 28.76 -10.25
C GLY A 305 9.01 29.37 -10.19
N ASN A 306 8.10 28.89 -11.04
CA ASN A 306 6.71 29.35 -11.14
C ASN A 306 5.97 29.23 -9.79
N SER A 307 5.53 30.37 -9.22
CA SER A 307 4.81 30.45 -7.93
C SER A 307 3.47 29.72 -7.86
N PHE A 308 3.03 29.09 -8.95
CA PHE A 308 1.72 28.44 -9.10
C PHE A 308 1.69 26.95 -8.72
N GLU A 309 2.85 26.36 -8.41
CA GLU A 309 2.99 24.91 -8.19
C GLU A 309 2.68 24.47 -6.76
N TYR A 310 2.60 25.40 -5.81
CA TYR A 310 2.46 25.09 -4.39
C TYR A 310 1.18 25.67 -3.80
N ARG A 311 0.63 24.96 -2.82
CA ARG A 311 -0.45 25.44 -1.95
C ARG A 311 -0.14 25.12 -0.50
N GLN A 312 -0.82 25.81 0.41
CA GLN A 312 -0.75 25.52 1.82
C GLN A 312 -1.62 24.32 2.19
N ASP A 313 -1.06 23.36 2.94
CA ASP A 313 -1.84 22.31 3.58
C ASP A 313 -2.57 22.85 4.83
N LYS A 314 -3.32 21.98 5.54
CA LYS A 314 -4.07 22.38 6.77
C LYS A 314 -3.17 22.96 7.87
N LEU A 315 -1.87 22.68 7.81
CA LEU A 315 -0.85 23.13 8.75
C LEU A 315 -0.05 24.32 8.17
N ARG A 316 -0.56 24.96 7.11
CA ARG A 316 0.05 26.09 6.39
C ARG A 316 1.41 25.79 5.75
N ARG A 317 1.69 24.51 5.47
CA ARG A 317 2.98 24.09 4.88
C ARG A 317 2.88 24.05 3.36
N PRO A 318 3.94 24.43 2.61
CA PRO A 318 3.94 24.33 1.16
C PRO A 318 3.88 22.86 0.75
N ALA A 319 2.93 22.54 -0.11
CA ALA A 319 2.76 21.23 -0.73
C ALA A 319 2.43 21.43 -2.20
N HIS A 320 2.96 20.56 -3.07
CA HIS A 320 2.66 20.65 -4.50
C HIS A 320 1.15 20.51 -4.73
N VAL A 321 0.60 21.30 -5.64
CA VAL A 321 -0.85 21.34 -5.90
C VAL A 321 -1.40 19.98 -6.35
N ALA A 322 -0.58 19.20 -7.05
CA ALA A 322 -0.92 17.84 -7.50
C ALA A 322 -0.87 16.76 -6.41
N THR A 323 -0.37 17.03 -5.20
CA THR A 323 -0.19 16.00 -4.15
C THR A 323 -1.48 15.23 -3.83
N LYS A 324 -2.63 15.91 -3.73
CA LYS A 324 -3.92 15.24 -3.47
C LYS A 324 -4.40 14.42 -4.67
N THR A 325 -4.11 14.86 -5.89
CA THR A 325 -4.45 14.12 -7.12
C THR A 325 -3.67 12.81 -7.18
N PHE A 326 -2.37 12.87 -6.92
CA PHE A 326 -1.50 11.69 -6.88
C PHE A 326 -1.91 10.74 -5.75
N GLN A 327 -2.16 11.25 -4.55
CA GLN A 327 -2.69 10.48 -3.43
C GLN A 327 -4.00 9.76 -3.81
N ALA A 328 -4.94 10.46 -4.44
CA ALA A 328 -6.23 9.88 -4.83
C ALA A 328 -6.08 8.73 -5.84
N LEU A 329 -5.23 8.92 -6.86
CA LEU A 329 -4.98 7.90 -7.87
C LEU A 329 -4.25 6.69 -7.28
N ARG A 330 -3.25 6.92 -6.42
CA ARG A 330 -2.53 5.88 -5.70
C ARG A 330 -3.47 4.99 -4.89
N ILE A 331 -4.30 5.62 -4.04
CA ILE A 331 -5.31 4.94 -3.22
C ILE A 331 -6.27 4.12 -4.09
N PHE A 332 -6.73 4.70 -5.20
CA PHE A 332 -7.66 4.05 -6.11
C PHE A 332 -7.05 2.86 -6.84
N VAL A 333 -5.89 3.06 -7.48
CA VAL A 333 -5.17 2.02 -8.23
C VAL A 333 -4.85 0.83 -7.34
N ASN A 334 -4.46 1.09 -6.09
CA ASN A 334 -4.01 0.05 -5.16
C ASN A 334 -5.12 -0.49 -4.25
N ASN A 335 -6.35 -0.01 -4.36
CA ASN A 335 -7.46 -0.39 -3.49
C ASN A 335 -7.13 -0.23 -1.98
N GLU A 336 -6.33 0.78 -1.62
CA GLU A 336 -5.65 0.87 -0.32
C GLU A 336 -6.64 0.85 0.85
N LEU A 337 -7.69 1.68 0.81
CA LEU A 337 -8.63 1.79 1.93
C LEU A 337 -9.39 0.49 2.22
N ASN A 338 -9.71 -0.28 1.18
CA ASN A 338 -10.38 -1.56 1.36
C ASN A 338 -9.41 -2.60 1.91
N GLU A 339 -8.17 -2.65 1.40
CA GLU A 339 -7.13 -3.51 1.96
C GLU A 339 -6.87 -3.19 3.43
N ILE A 340 -6.76 -1.92 3.82
CA ILE A 340 -6.64 -1.51 5.22
C ILE A 340 -7.82 -2.02 6.04
N ASN A 341 -9.04 -1.90 5.54
CA ASN A 341 -10.22 -2.42 6.22
C ASN A 341 -10.13 -3.93 6.43
N TYR A 342 -9.75 -4.70 5.39
CA TYR A 342 -9.50 -6.13 5.51
C TYR A 342 -8.39 -6.44 6.51
N GLY A 343 -7.28 -5.73 6.47
CA GLY A 343 -6.17 -5.87 7.40
C GLY A 343 -6.59 -5.68 8.85
N MET A 344 -7.40 -4.67 9.14
CA MET A 344 -7.93 -4.42 10.49
C MET A 344 -8.88 -5.54 10.97
N VAL A 345 -9.74 -6.06 10.08
CA VAL A 345 -10.59 -7.23 10.37
C VAL A 345 -9.73 -8.45 10.66
N LEU A 346 -8.71 -8.70 9.85
CA LEU A 346 -7.79 -9.82 10.05
C LEU A 346 -6.99 -9.68 11.33
N ALA A 347 -6.54 -8.48 11.69
CA ALA A 347 -5.84 -8.26 12.95
C ALA A 347 -6.71 -8.64 14.16
N ARG A 348 -8.00 -8.31 14.09
CA ARG A 348 -9.01 -8.73 15.09
C ARG A 348 -9.26 -10.23 15.10
N HIS A 349 -8.92 -10.99 14.07
CA HIS A 349 -9.07 -12.46 14.06
C HIS A 349 -7.76 -13.19 14.39
N LEU A 350 -6.62 -12.65 13.98
CA LEU A 350 -5.32 -13.29 14.08
C LEU A 350 -4.62 -13.04 15.42
N LEU A 351 -4.81 -11.90 16.07
CA LEU A 351 -4.16 -11.65 17.37
C LEU A 351 -4.70 -12.59 18.45
N ARG A 352 -3.85 -13.12 19.32
CA ARG A 352 -4.34 -13.77 20.54
C ARG A 352 -5.00 -12.75 21.47
N THR A 353 -5.80 -13.23 22.42
CA THR A 353 -6.26 -12.38 23.52
C THR A 353 -5.07 -11.80 24.29
N GLY A 354 -5.12 -10.50 24.55
CA GLY A 354 -3.99 -9.75 25.11
C GLY A 354 -2.90 -9.38 24.10
N GLY A 355 -2.99 -9.84 22.85
CA GLY A 355 -2.10 -9.46 21.77
C GLY A 355 -2.26 -7.97 21.40
N LYS A 356 -1.20 -7.38 20.87
CA LYS A 356 -1.11 -5.93 20.67
C LYS A 356 -1.12 -5.56 19.19
N LEU A 357 -1.80 -4.47 18.88
CA LEU A 357 -1.85 -3.88 17.55
C LEU A 357 -1.20 -2.50 17.62
N VAL A 358 -0.29 -2.23 16.68
CA VAL A 358 0.22 -0.88 16.40
C VAL A 358 -0.08 -0.53 14.95
N THR A 359 -0.59 0.67 14.73
CA THR A 359 -0.87 1.20 13.39
C THR A 359 -0.27 2.58 13.25
N ILE A 360 0.36 2.89 12.13
CA ILE A 360 0.86 4.20 11.75
C ILE A 360 0.15 4.60 10.46
N ALA A 361 -0.57 5.72 10.49
CA ALA A 361 -1.28 6.29 9.35
C ALA A 361 -0.67 7.64 8.96
N PHE A 362 -0.61 7.95 7.67
CA PHE A 362 -0.03 9.20 7.16
C PHE A 362 -1.09 10.17 6.64
N HIS A 363 -2.32 9.70 6.42
CA HIS A 363 -3.43 10.57 6.07
C HIS A 363 -4.73 10.29 6.84
N SER A 364 -5.64 11.25 6.75
CA SER A 364 -6.95 11.27 7.44
C SER A 364 -7.81 10.04 7.16
N LEU A 365 -7.85 9.56 5.90
CA LEU A 365 -8.70 8.43 5.51
C LEU A 365 -8.26 7.11 6.17
N GLU A 366 -6.96 6.82 6.20
CA GLU A 366 -6.36 5.68 6.90
C GLU A 366 -6.70 5.73 8.40
N ASP A 367 -6.33 6.84 9.06
CA ASP A 367 -6.55 7.05 10.50
C ASP A 367 -8.03 6.94 10.88
N THR A 368 -8.94 7.36 9.98
CA THR A 368 -10.39 7.24 10.19
C THR A 368 -10.85 5.79 10.19
N ILE A 369 -10.33 4.95 9.30
CA ILE A 369 -10.66 3.51 9.26
C ILE A 369 -10.17 2.84 10.53
N VAL A 370 -8.90 3.05 10.89
CA VAL A 370 -8.31 2.50 12.13
C VAL A 370 -9.14 2.91 13.35
N LYS A 371 -9.41 4.22 13.49
CA LYS A 371 -10.18 4.75 14.62
C LYS A 371 -11.55 4.06 14.73
N ARG A 372 -12.26 3.85 13.62
CA ARG A 372 -13.58 3.19 13.64
C ARG A 372 -13.50 1.75 14.11
N HIS A 373 -12.49 1.00 13.65
CA HIS A 373 -12.24 -0.36 14.12
C HIS A 373 -11.93 -0.39 15.62
N LEU A 374 -11.09 0.51 16.10
CA LEU A 374 -10.70 0.58 17.51
C LEU A 374 -11.81 1.08 18.44
N THR A 375 -12.78 1.86 17.95
CA THR A 375 -13.94 2.31 18.75
C THR A 375 -15.15 1.37 18.65
N GLY A 376 -15.07 0.29 17.87
CA GLY A 376 -16.20 -0.64 17.69
C GLY A 376 -17.33 -0.09 16.80
N HIS A 377 -17.09 0.98 16.04
CA HIS A 377 -18.09 1.55 15.11
C HIS A 377 -18.08 0.83 13.74
N VAL A 378 -17.75 -0.46 13.74
CA VAL A 378 -17.78 -1.33 12.56
C VAL A 378 -18.82 -2.40 12.87
N VAL A 379 -20.03 -2.19 12.37
CA VAL A 379 -21.01 -3.27 12.23
C VAL A 379 -20.66 -3.95 10.92
N ASP A 380 -20.56 -5.27 10.92
CA ASP A 380 -20.13 -6.08 9.77
C ASP A 380 -20.74 -5.59 8.45
N ASP A 381 -19.88 -5.44 7.43
CA ASP A 381 -20.13 -5.02 6.04
C ASP A 381 -20.52 -3.56 5.71
N VAL A 382 -20.81 -2.68 6.68
CA VAL A 382 -20.92 -1.24 6.39
C VAL A 382 -20.33 -0.43 7.52
N ALA A 383 -19.24 0.29 7.25
CA ALA A 383 -18.78 1.37 8.12
C ALA A 383 -19.83 2.49 8.10
N SER A 384 -20.89 2.33 8.91
CA SER A 384 -21.92 3.34 9.06
C SER A 384 -21.24 4.65 9.42
N ARG A 385 -21.47 5.68 8.59
CA ARG A 385 -20.84 7.00 8.77
C ARG A 385 -21.47 7.79 9.91
N VAL A 386 -22.56 7.28 10.47
CA VAL A 386 -23.40 7.95 11.45
C VAL A 386 -23.52 7.02 12.67
N PRO A 387 -23.32 7.52 13.90
CA PRO A 387 -23.62 6.76 15.10
C PRO A 387 -25.07 6.27 15.05
N LEU A 388 -25.28 4.95 15.15
CA LEU A 388 -26.61 4.35 15.14
C LEU A 388 -27.46 4.74 16.37
N GLN A 389 -26.87 5.47 17.33
CA GLN A 389 -27.54 6.02 18.51
C GLN A 389 -28.70 6.99 18.19
N PHE A 390 -28.88 7.38 16.93
CA PHE A 390 -29.97 8.25 16.47
C PHE A 390 -31.01 7.52 15.60
N ILE A 391 -30.94 6.20 15.48
CA ILE A 391 -32.02 5.41 14.86
C ILE A 391 -33.20 5.30 15.84
N SER A 392 -34.41 5.36 15.27
CA SER A 392 -35.71 5.36 15.95
C SER A 392 -35.76 4.65 17.31
N HIS A 393 -36.29 5.33 18.33
CA HIS A 393 -36.58 4.78 19.66
C HIS A 393 -37.51 3.56 19.65
N THR A 394 -38.20 3.27 18.55
CA THR A 394 -39.05 2.07 18.41
C THR A 394 -38.27 0.77 18.14
N LEU A 395 -36.96 0.85 17.88
CA LEU A 395 -36.02 -0.28 17.91
C LEU A 395 -35.21 -0.25 19.22
N ALA A 396 -35.90 -0.12 20.36
CA ALA A 396 -35.27 -0.19 21.66
C ALA A 396 -34.87 -1.64 21.96
N HIS A 397 -33.68 -2.04 21.53
CA HIS A 397 -33.00 -3.16 22.16
C HIS A 397 -32.62 -2.75 23.59
N GLU A 398 -32.76 -3.67 24.55
CA GLU A 398 -32.35 -3.44 25.94
C GLU A 398 -30.93 -2.87 25.97
N THR A 399 -30.72 -1.84 26.80
CA THR A 399 -29.46 -1.09 26.86
C THR A 399 -28.27 -2.02 27.12
N ASP A 400 -28.48 -3.06 27.92
CA ASP A 400 -27.47 -4.09 28.21
C ASP A 400 -27.16 -4.97 26.99
N THR A 401 -28.17 -5.32 26.18
CA THR A 401 -27.96 -6.07 24.92
C THR A 401 -27.19 -5.23 23.91
N MET A 402 -27.54 -3.94 23.75
CA MET A 402 -26.80 -3.01 22.89
C MET A 402 -25.36 -2.80 23.39
N GLN A 403 -25.15 -2.64 24.69
CA GLN A 403 -23.81 -2.50 25.27
C GLN A 403 -22.98 -3.77 25.12
N GLN A 404 -23.58 -4.96 25.22
CA GLN A 404 -22.91 -6.24 24.93
C GLN A 404 -22.54 -6.35 23.45
N MET A 405 -23.42 -5.97 22.53
CA MET A 405 -23.15 -5.98 21.08
C MET A 405 -22.12 -4.92 20.66
N MET A 406 -22.04 -3.81 21.39
CA MET A 406 -21.11 -2.71 21.13
C MET A 406 -19.82 -2.78 21.97
N LYS A 407 -19.59 -3.86 22.74
CA LYS A 407 -18.34 -4.01 23.49
C LYS A 407 -17.16 -3.98 22.51
N PRO A 408 -16.24 -3.02 22.65
CA PRO A 408 -15.12 -2.91 21.72
C PRO A 408 -14.23 -4.13 21.92
N ASN A 409 -13.87 -4.79 20.81
CA ASN A 409 -12.90 -5.90 20.81
C ASN A 409 -11.47 -5.43 21.17
N TRP A 410 -11.29 -4.11 21.27
CA TRP A 410 -10.02 -3.44 21.46
C TRP A 410 -10.06 -2.58 22.72
N ARG A 411 -8.98 -2.65 23.50
CA ARG A 411 -8.66 -1.64 24.51
C ARG A 411 -7.55 -0.76 23.97
N GLN A 412 -7.85 0.51 23.68
CA GLN A 412 -6.84 1.46 23.23
C GLN A 412 -5.81 1.70 24.34
N LEU A 413 -4.52 1.60 24.00
CA LEU A 413 -3.41 1.86 24.92
C LEU A 413 -3.15 3.36 25.08
N THR A 414 -3.68 4.17 24.16
CA THR A 414 -3.50 5.61 24.12
C THR A 414 -4.86 6.28 24.06
N LYS A 415 -5.09 7.30 24.90
CA LYS A 415 -6.33 8.10 24.87
C LYS A 415 -6.39 8.98 23.62
N HIS A 416 -5.23 9.45 23.16
CA HIS A 416 -5.06 10.31 22.00
C HIS A 416 -4.10 9.68 21.01
N VAL A 417 -4.22 10.07 19.74
CA VAL A 417 -3.27 9.67 18.70
C VAL A 417 -1.87 10.15 19.07
N VAL A 418 -0.87 9.29 18.90
CA VAL A 418 0.53 9.65 19.13
C VAL A 418 1.09 10.23 17.84
N VAL A 419 1.76 11.38 17.96
CA VAL A 419 2.41 12.08 16.85
C VAL A 419 3.92 12.09 17.09
N PRO A 420 4.74 12.15 16.03
CA PRO A 420 6.18 12.15 16.19
C PRO A 420 6.67 13.43 16.85
N SER A 421 7.80 13.33 17.54
CA SER A 421 8.49 14.46 18.14
C SER A 421 9.08 15.40 17.09
N GLU A 422 9.34 16.67 17.43
CA GLU A 422 10.00 17.61 16.53
C GLU A 422 11.39 17.13 16.09
N ALA A 423 12.13 16.48 17.00
CA ALA A 423 13.43 15.88 16.70
C ALA A 423 13.30 14.77 15.65
N GLU A 424 12.25 13.93 15.73
CA GLU A 424 12.01 12.91 14.73
C GLU A 424 11.61 13.50 13.38
N VAL A 425 10.76 14.54 13.37
CA VAL A 425 10.35 15.20 12.12
C VAL A 425 11.54 15.89 11.45
N SER A 426 12.45 16.48 12.23
CA SER A 426 13.69 17.06 11.70
C SER A 426 14.63 16.00 11.12
N ALA A 427 14.73 14.83 11.76
CA ALA A 427 15.59 13.74 11.29
C ALA A 427 14.98 12.96 10.12
N ASN A 428 13.65 12.80 10.10
CA ASN A 428 12.90 12.10 9.09
C ASN A 428 11.65 12.92 8.72
N PRO A 429 11.74 13.78 7.69
CA PRO A 429 10.61 14.60 7.25
C PRO A 429 9.35 13.82 6.84
N ARG A 430 9.45 12.50 6.61
CA ARG A 430 8.29 11.64 6.28
C ARG A 430 7.41 11.35 7.50
N SER A 431 7.96 11.41 8.71
CA SER A 431 7.19 11.22 9.94
C SER A 431 6.21 12.37 10.20
N ARG A 432 6.38 13.54 9.57
CA ARG A 432 5.59 14.77 9.83
C ARG A 432 4.06 14.65 9.86
N SER A 433 3.51 13.63 9.20
CA SER A 433 2.06 13.40 9.10
C SER A 433 1.64 12.08 9.74
N ALA A 434 2.59 11.35 10.35
CA ALA A 434 2.39 10.08 10.97
C ALA A 434 1.50 10.20 12.21
N LYS A 435 0.61 9.24 12.34
CA LYS A 435 -0.36 9.13 13.42
C LYS A 435 -0.35 7.69 13.89
N LEU A 436 0.24 7.48 15.06
CA LEU A 436 0.33 6.18 15.67
C LEU A 436 -0.86 5.95 16.61
N ARG A 437 -1.50 4.78 16.47
CA ARG A 437 -2.47 4.24 17.42
C ARG A 437 -2.02 2.85 17.87
N ALA A 438 -2.25 2.56 19.15
CA ALA A 438 -1.93 1.28 19.75
C ALA A 438 -3.13 0.75 20.54
N ALA A 439 -3.38 -0.55 20.45
CA ALA A 439 -4.49 -1.21 21.12
C ALA A 439 -4.15 -2.66 21.50
N VAL A 440 -4.88 -3.18 22.49
CA VAL A 440 -4.81 -4.58 22.93
C VAL A 440 -6.11 -5.28 22.55
N ARG A 441 -6.02 -6.49 22.00
CA ARG A 441 -7.18 -7.33 21.74
C ARG A 441 -7.75 -7.90 23.04
N LEU A 442 -9.04 -7.72 23.26
CA LEU A 442 -9.75 -8.20 24.46
C LEU A 442 -10.37 -9.60 24.29
N SER A 443 -10.89 -9.92 23.11
CA SER A 443 -11.60 -11.19 22.82
C SER A 443 -11.48 -11.57 21.36
#